data_AF-A0A9X0YU26-F1
#
_entry.id   AF-A0A9X0YU26-F1
#
_cell.length_a   1.000
_cell.length_b   1.000
_cell.length_c   1.000
_cell.angle_alpha   90.00
_cell.angle_beta   90.00
_cell.angle_gamma   90.00
#
_symmetry.space_group_name_H-M   'P 1'
#
loop_
_entity.id
_entity.type
_entity.pdbx_description
1 polymer ?
#
loop_
_entity_poly.entity_id
_entity_poly.type
_entity_poly.pdbx_seq_one_letter_code
_entity_poly.pdbx_strand_id
1 'polypeptide(L)' 'MVEALKKHGFPGEISNTAGAYLCNNVMYHGLQYFEEQGQKVPSGFIHIPASHSLAVDRDIPSWSNADLVKGIQIAIGCL' A
#
# COMPACT_ATOMS: atom_id res chain seq x y z
N MET A 1 -9.23 -6.65 0.07
CA MET A 1 -7.87 -6.42 0.60
C MET A 1 -7.84 -6.25 2.12
N VAL A 2 -8.39 -5.18 2.71
CA VAL A 2 -8.30 -4.92 4.17
C VAL A 2 -8.78 -6.10 5.02
N GLU A 3 -9.97 -6.65 4.74
CA GLU A 3 -10.48 -7.79 5.52
C GLU A 3 -9.65 -9.06 5.34
N ALA A 4 -9.04 -9.25 4.15
CA ALA A 4 -8.14 -10.36 3.92
C ALA A 4 -6.84 -10.22 4.72
N LEU A 5 -6.27 -9.02 4.83
CA LEU A 5 -5.12 -8.73 5.69
C LEU A 5 -5.44 -9.06 7.15
N LYS A 6 -6.56 -8.55 7.67
CA LYS A 6 -7.01 -8.79 9.05
C LYS A 6 -7.19 -10.28 9.34
N LYS A 7 -7.81 -11.03 8.41
CA LYS A 7 -7.99 -12.48 8.53
C LYS A 7 -6.66 -13.24 8.66
N HIS A 8 -5.59 -12.71 8.08
CA HIS A 8 -4.24 -13.28 8.14
C HIS A 8 -3.38 -12.69 9.28
N GLY A 9 -3.97 -11.88 10.17
CA GLY A 9 -3.29 -11.30 11.33
C GLY A 9 -2.53 -10.00 11.04
N PHE A 10 -2.71 -9.38 9.86
CA PHE A 10 -2.08 -8.10 9.53
C PHE A 10 -3.06 -6.95 9.74
N PRO A 11 -2.68 -5.89 10.49
CA PRO A 11 -3.51 -4.71 10.59
C PRO A 11 -3.55 -3.97 9.24
N GLY A 12 -4.71 -3.42 8.91
CA GLY A 12 -4.92 -2.64 7.71
C GLY A 12 -6.22 -1.87 7.79
N GLU A 13 -6.25 -0.71 7.16
CA GLU A 13 -7.40 0.19 7.12
C GLU A 13 -7.49 0.89 5.75
N ILE A 14 -8.64 1.46 5.46
CA ILE A 14 -8.80 2.31 4.27
C ILE A 14 -8.30 3.71 4.64
N SER A 15 -7.25 4.17 3.94
CA SER A 15 -6.87 5.58 3.99
C SER A 15 -7.60 6.36 2.92
N ASN A 16 -8.27 7.44 3.31
CA ASN A 16 -8.91 8.38 2.39
C ASN A 16 -8.00 9.54 1.98
N THR A 17 -6.71 9.50 2.35
CA THR A 17 -5.71 10.48 1.92
C THR A 17 -4.36 9.80 1.66
N ALA A 18 -3.76 10.08 0.51
CA ALA A 18 -2.39 9.68 0.19
C ALA A 18 -1.36 10.81 0.47
N GLY A 19 -1.80 11.86 1.17
CA GLY A 19 -1.03 13.09 1.37
C GLY A 19 -1.03 14.00 0.13
N ALA A 20 -0.20 15.04 0.16
CA ALA A 20 -0.04 16.01 -0.93
C ALA A 20 1.38 15.98 -1.54
N TYR A 21 2.09 14.85 -1.39
CA TYR A 21 3.44 14.67 -1.90
C TYR A 21 3.49 13.61 -3.01
N LEU A 22 4.67 13.05 -3.27
CA LEU A 22 4.93 12.17 -4.40
C LEU A 22 4.06 10.91 -4.42
N CYS A 23 3.69 10.33 -3.26
CA CYS A 23 2.82 9.15 -3.23
C CYS A 23 1.47 9.43 -3.90
N ASN A 24 0.82 10.54 -3.53
CA ASN A 24 -0.43 10.97 -4.15
C ASN A 24 -0.25 11.31 -5.63
N ASN A 25 0.86 11.97 -5.99
CA ASN A 25 1.17 12.30 -7.38
C ASN A 25 1.26 11.04 -8.26
N VAL A 26 1.99 10.01 -7.78
CA VAL A 26 2.14 8.72 -8.49
C VAL A 26 0.80 8.00 -8.60
N MET A 27 0.02 7.94 -7.52
CA MET A 27 -1.32 7.35 -7.53
C MET A 27 -2.22 8.04 -8.57
N TYR A 28 -2.28 9.37 -8.53
CA TYR A 28 -3.14 10.17 -9.39
C TYR A 28 -2.80 9.99 -10.87
N HIS A 29 -1.51 10.13 -11.23
CA HIS A 29 -1.08 9.94 -12.61
C HIS A 29 -1.23 8.50 -13.11
N GLY A 30 -1.05 7.51 -12.24
CA GLY A 30 -1.29 6.10 -12.59
C GLY A 30 -2.75 5.82 -12.94
N LEU A 31 -3.69 6.36 -12.15
CA LEU A 31 -5.12 6.26 -12.41
C LEU A 31 -5.49 6.98 -13.72
N GLN A 32 -5.00 8.22 -13.88
CA GLN A 32 -5.24 9.02 -15.08
C GLN A 32 -4.71 8.34 -16.35
N TYR A 33 -3.53 7.73 -16.28
CA TYR A 33 -2.95 7.01 -17.42
C TYR A 33 -3.89 5.91 -17.93
N PHE A 34 -4.43 5.06 -17.05
CA PHE A 34 -5.33 3.99 -17.49
C PHE A 34 -6.67 4.52 -18.01
N GLU A 35 -7.16 5.62 -17.44
CA GLU A 35 -8.36 6.31 -17.92
C GLU A 35 -8.17 6.85 -19.35
N GLU A 36 -7.05 7.54 -19.61
CA GLU A 36 -6.71 8.08 -20.94
C GLU A 36 -6.53 6.99 -22.01
N GLN A 37 -6.03 5.83 -21.62
CA GLN A 37 -5.90 4.67 -22.51
C GLN A 37 -7.22 3.89 -22.69
N GLY A 38 -8.30 4.28 -22.00
CA GLY A 38 -9.58 3.55 -22.02
C GLY A 38 -9.49 2.14 -21.43
N GLN A 39 -8.47 1.87 -20.60
CA GLN A 39 -8.22 0.56 -20.01
C GLN A 39 -8.93 0.43 -18.66
N LYS A 40 -9.79 -0.60 -18.53
CA LYS A 40 -10.46 -0.93 -17.27
C LYS A 40 -9.65 -1.96 -16.49
N VAL A 41 -8.48 -1.56 -16.02
CA VAL A 41 -7.62 -2.40 -15.16
C VAL A 41 -7.71 -1.93 -13.70
N PRO A 42 -7.69 -2.86 -12.72
CA PRO A 42 -7.58 -2.48 -11.32
C PRO A 42 -6.28 -1.68 -11.09
N SER A 43 -6.42 -0.47 -10.58
CA SER A 43 -5.31 0.42 -10.27
C SER A 43 -5.58 1.16 -8.96
N GLY A 44 -4.53 1.47 -8.21
CA GLY A 44 -4.63 2.05 -6.88
C GLY A 44 -3.27 2.16 -6.20
N PHE A 45 -3.29 2.48 -4.90
CA PHE A 45 -2.08 2.69 -4.10
C PHE A 45 -2.21 2.07 -2.72
N ILE A 46 -1.11 1.55 -2.19
CA ILE A 46 -1.03 0.98 -0.83
C ILE A 46 0.14 1.64 -0.11
N HIS A 47 -0.14 2.34 0.99
CA HIS A 47 0.91 2.74 1.92
C HIS A 47 1.28 1.55 2.81
N ILE A 48 2.58 1.36 3.01
CA ILE A 48 3.13 0.36 3.93
C ILE A 48 3.86 1.06 5.08
N PRO A 49 3.88 0.46 6.28
CA PRO A 49 4.66 1.00 7.39
C PRO A 49 6.16 0.94 7.09
N ALA A 50 6.95 1.63 7.91
CA ALA A 50 8.40 1.57 7.82
C ALA A 50 8.91 0.13 8.03
N SER A 51 10.06 -0.19 7.43
CA SER A 51 10.78 -1.42 7.75
C SER A 51 11.50 -1.28 9.09
N HIS A 52 11.70 -2.39 9.80
CA HIS A 52 12.53 -2.41 11.02
C HIS A 52 13.91 -1.79 10.78
N SER A 53 14.52 -2.03 9.61
CA SER A 53 15.83 -1.46 9.27
C SER A 53 15.82 0.07 9.27
N LEU A 54 14.72 0.70 8.82
CA LEU A 54 14.58 2.15 8.86
C LEU A 54 14.29 2.66 10.28
N ALA A 55 13.57 1.87 11.07
CA ALA A 55 13.24 2.22 12.44
C ALA A 55 14.40 2.05 13.43
N VAL A 56 15.49 1.39 13.06
CA VAL A 56 16.73 1.40 13.85
C VAL A 56 17.28 2.83 13.97
N ASP A 57 17.20 3.60 12.88
CA ASP A 57 17.73 4.97 12.82
C ASP A 57 16.68 6.03 13.15
N ARG A 58 15.40 5.66 13.20
CA ARG A 58 14.27 6.57 13.42
C ARG A 58 13.30 5.93 14.41
N ASP A 59 13.00 6.58 15.51
CA ASP A 59 12.03 6.08 16.50
C ASP A 59 10.58 6.15 15.96
N ILE A 60 10.23 5.21 15.09
CA ILE A 60 8.94 5.11 14.40
C ILE A 60 8.41 3.67 14.41
N PRO A 61 7.08 3.48 14.43
CA PRO A 61 6.48 2.17 14.26
C PRO A 61 6.91 1.52 12.94
N SER A 62 7.20 0.23 12.98
CA SER A 62 7.71 -0.50 11.82
C SER A 62 7.32 -1.97 11.84
N TRP A 63 7.46 -2.62 10.69
CA TRP A 63 7.25 -4.06 10.50
C TRP A 63 8.51 -4.77 10.02
N SER A 64 8.56 -6.08 10.24
CA SER A 64 9.60 -6.93 9.67
C SER A 64 9.50 -6.94 8.14
N ASN A 65 10.62 -7.07 7.43
CA ASN A 65 10.60 -7.14 5.97
C ASN A 65 9.76 -8.34 5.46
N ALA A 66 9.77 -9.45 6.20
CA ALA A 66 8.96 -10.63 5.88
C ALA A 66 7.45 -10.32 5.94
N ASP A 67 7.02 -9.58 6.96
CA ASP A 67 5.62 -9.17 7.13
C ASP A 67 5.19 -8.15 6.08
N LEU A 68 6.06 -7.19 5.72
CA LEU A 68 5.81 -6.25 4.62
C LEU A 68 5.55 -7.00 3.30
N VAL A 69 6.42 -7.96 2.96
CA VAL A 69 6.27 -8.77 1.73
C VAL A 69 4.99 -9.60 1.77
N LYS A 70 4.76 -10.32 2.89
CA LYS A 70 3.57 -11.17 3.04
C LYS A 70 2.28 -10.36 2.99
N GLY A 71 2.25 -9.19 3.62
CA GLY A 71 1.11 -8.26 3.57
C GLY A 71 0.77 -7.84 2.13
N ILE A 72 1.78 -7.44 1.34
CA ILE A 72 1.56 -7.06 -0.06
C ILE A 72 1.13 -8.26 -0.92
N GLN A 73 1.70 -9.45 -0.71
CA GLN A 73 1.27 -10.67 -1.40
C GLN A 73 -0.21 -10.99 -1.14
N ILE A 74 -0.65 -10.90 0.12
CA ILE A 74 -2.07 -11.09 0.50
C ILE A 74 -2.94 -10.03 -0.17
N ALA A 75 -2.50 -8.78 -0.18
CA ALA A 75 -3.26 -7.68 -0.77
C ALA A 75 -3.47 -7.87 -2.27
N ILE A 76 -2.39 -8.14 -3.02
CA ILE A 76 -2.45 -8.34 -4.48
C ILE A 76 -3.24 -9.61 -4.83
N GLY A 77 -3.17 -10.67 -4.02
CA GLY A 77 -3.95 -11.89 -4.24
C GLY A 77 -5.47 -11.74 -4.06
N CYS A 78 -5.96 -10.55 -3.72
CA CYS A 78 -7.40 -10.23 -3.66
C CYS A 78 -7.95 -9.59 -4.95
N LEU A 79 -7.08 -9.27 -5.92
CA LEU A 79 -7.46 -8.76 -7.24
C LEU A 79 -7.95 -9.89 -8.14
#